data_AF-A0A8T3U1D7-F1
#
_entry.id   AF-A0A8T3U1D7-F1
#
_cell.length_a   1.000
_cell.length_b   1.000
_cell.length_c   1.000
_cell.angle_alpha   90.00
_cell.angle_beta   90.00
_cell.angle_gamma   90.00
#
_symmetry.space_group_name_H-M   'P 1'
#
loop_
_entity.id
_entity.type
_entity.pdbx_description
1 polymer ?
#
loop_
_entity_poly.entity_id
_entity_poly.type
_entity_poly.pdbx_seq_one_letter_code
_entity_poly.pdbx_strand_id
1 'polypeptide(L)'
;MKKNLLKGMVILGGLGISAGLAASYVDDAAELIVNQELAEKDLVKDFSSKEVAEVKEKVKELKLKNLREQKKRAEEEKERNKRLEELKKKEAGKSSILMDDLERKVNNRFARLESRVSSLEKNKNKAAAAQSKSTNNKVTTSVSKKVSKKEAIDLILRGKLGDGPERIEKLKKLGFTDSEVKEIQKNVTKIINENQIKTDLN
;
A
#
# COMPACT_ATOMS: atom_id res chain seq x y z
N MET A 1 56.89 43.03 26.52
CA MET A 1 55.98 42.88 25.37
C MET A 1 55.80 41.44 24.84
N LYS A 2 56.75 40.50 25.06
CA LYS A 2 56.64 39.11 24.55
C LYS A 2 55.61 38.19 25.25
N LYS A 3 55.22 38.51 26.50
CA LYS A 3 54.23 37.72 27.28
C LYS A 3 52.77 37.92 26.81
N ASN A 4 52.46 39.06 26.21
CA ASN A 4 51.09 39.40 25.77
C ASN A 4 50.76 38.80 24.40
N LEU A 5 51.77 38.56 23.56
CA LEU A 5 51.60 37.97 22.24
C LEU A 5 51.31 36.46 22.33
N LEU A 6 51.91 35.78 23.32
CA LEU A 6 51.67 34.35 23.56
C LEU A 6 50.28 34.10 24.16
N LYS A 7 49.79 34.98 25.05
CA LYS A 7 48.39 34.97 25.51
C LYS A 7 47.39 35.13 24.36
N GLY A 8 47.68 36.00 23.39
CA GLY A 8 46.83 36.16 22.20
C GLY A 8 46.81 34.95 21.27
N MET A 9 47.93 34.20 21.19
CA MET A 9 48.03 33.05 20.28
C MET A 9 47.37 31.78 20.84
N VAL A 10 47.35 31.60 22.17
CA VAL A 10 46.58 30.52 22.83
C VAL A 10 45.07 30.76 22.66
N ILE A 11 44.64 32.02 22.72
CA ILE A 11 43.24 32.42 22.53
C ILE A 11 42.75 32.17 21.09
N LEU A 12 43.61 32.28 20.08
CA LEU A 12 43.22 32.21 18.66
C LEU A 12 43.52 30.85 17.99
N GLY A 13 44.38 30.01 18.57
CA GLY A 13 44.92 28.81 17.91
C GLY A 13 44.47 27.45 18.45
N GLY A 14 43.69 27.37 19.53
CA GLY A 14 43.24 26.05 20.00
C GLY A 14 42.55 25.95 21.36
N LEU A 15 42.51 27.00 22.19
CA LEU A 15 41.73 27.03 23.44
C LEU A 15 41.49 28.49 23.84
N GLY A 16 40.42 29.07 23.27
CA GLY A 16 39.98 30.42 23.56
C GLY A 16 39.31 30.52 24.93
N ILE A 17 40.10 30.65 26.01
CA ILE A 17 39.57 31.03 27.32
C ILE A 17 39.84 32.52 27.52
N SER A 18 38.98 33.35 26.94
CA SER A 18 38.94 34.78 27.21
C SER A 18 38.39 35.03 28.63
N ALA A 19 39.21 35.64 29.48
CA ALA A 19 38.86 36.12 30.80
C ALA A 19 37.73 37.16 30.73
N GLY A 20 36.50 36.67 30.82
CA GLY A 20 35.25 37.45 30.90
C GLY A 20 34.01 36.61 31.25
N LEU A 21 34.14 35.27 31.32
CA LEU A 21 33.05 34.31 31.45
C LEU A 21 33.44 33.19 32.43
N ALA A 22 33.54 33.49 33.72
CA ALA A 22 34.20 32.59 34.67
C ALA A 22 33.53 31.22 34.87
N ALA A 23 32.22 31.13 34.66
CA ALA A 23 31.49 29.88 34.79
C ALA A 23 31.58 28.97 33.55
N SER A 24 31.65 29.55 32.34
CA SER A 24 31.58 28.76 31.10
C SER A 24 32.86 27.96 30.86
N TYR A 25 34.03 28.50 31.17
CA TYR A 25 35.29 27.78 30.92
C TYR A 25 35.50 26.59 31.86
N VAL A 26 34.96 26.65 33.08
CA VAL A 26 35.06 25.55 34.06
C VAL A 26 34.20 24.39 33.56
N ASP A 27 32.99 24.70 33.07
CA ASP A 27 32.09 23.73 32.48
C ASP A 27 32.67 23.16 31.17
N ASP A 28 33.18 24.02 30.27
CA ASP A 28 33.81 23.60 29.00
C ASP A 28 35.04 22.70 29.25
N ALA A 29 35.93 23.08 30.18
CA ALA A 29 37.09 22.27 30.53
C ALA A 29 36.69 20.92 31.14
N ALA A 30 35.62 20.89 31.93
CA ALA A 30 35.08 19.66 32.49
C ALA A 30 34.52 18.74 31.39
N GLU A 31 33.81 19.29 30.41
CA GLU A 31 33.32 18.53 29.24
C GLU A 31 34.47 17.95 28.42
N LEU A 32 35.51 18.73 28.13
CA LEU A 32 36.69 18.27 27.39
C LEU A 32 37.42 17.12 28.12
N ILE A 33 37.50 17.18 29.45
CA ILE A 33 38.07 16.08 30.26
C ILE A 33 37.18 14.84 30.23
N VAL A 34 35.85 15.01 30.29
CA VAL A 34 34.89 13.88 30.19
C VAL A 34 34.98 13.21 28.82
N ASN A 35 35.17 14.00 27.77
CA ASN A 35 35.33 13.53 26.39
C ASN A 35 36.74 12.99 26.10
N GLN A 36 37.64 12.98 27.08
CA GLN A 36 39.05 12.55 26.96
C GLN A 36 39.89 13.41 26.00
N GLU A 37 39.43 14.61 25.68
CA GLU A 37 40.12 15.58 24.81
C GLU A 37 41.16 16.41 25.57
N LEU A 38 41.03 16.48 26.90
CA LEU A 38 41.95 17.21 27.78
C LEU A 38 42.30 16.37 29.02
N ALA A 39 43.58 16.37 29.41
CA ALA A 39 44.04 15.66 30.60
C ALA A 39 44.10 16.59 31.82
N GLU A 40 43.68 16.10 33.00
CA GLU A 40 43.68 16.88 34.24
C GLU A 40 45.05 17.50 34.61
N LYS A 41 46.14 16.90 34.13
CA LYS A 41 47.52 17.39 34.33
C LYS A 41 47.82 18.68 33.57
N ASP A 42 47.16 18.90 32.43
CA ASP A 42 47.39 20.06 31.58
C ASP A 42 46.65 21.30 32.12
N LEU A 43 45.65 21.08 32.98
CA LEU A 43 44.94 22.14 33.71
C LEU A 43 45.85 22.92 34.68
N VAL A 44 46.87 22.28 35.25
CA VAL A 44 47.74 22.92 36.27
C VAL A 44 48.67 23.98 35.65
N LYS A 45 48.86 23.97 34.33
CA LYS A 45 49.73 24.93 33.63
C LYS A 45 49.08 26.30 33.45
N ASP A 46 47.77 26.31 33.23
CA ASP A 46 47.04 27.51 32.81
C ASP A 46 46.00 27.99 33.84
N PHE A 47 45.63 27.15 34.82
CA PHE A 47 44.62 27.46 35.84
C PHE A 47 45.20 27.56 37.25
N SER A 48 44.53 28.35 38.11
CA SER A 48 44.83 28.38 39.54
C SER A 48 44.36 27.11 40.24
N SER A 49 44.96 26.78 41.39
CA SER A 49 44.60 25.57 42.15
C SER A 49 43.13 25.51 42.57
N LYS A 50 42.47 26.68 42.73
CA LYS A 50 41.05 26.78 43.06
C LYS A 50 40.17 26.42 41.86
N GLU A 51 40.49 26.92 40.68
CA GLU A 51 39.76 26.63 39.44
C GLU A 51 39.93 25.16 39.03
N VAL A 52 41.13 24.60 39.22
CA VAL A 52 41.37 23.16 39.00
C VAL A 52 40.50 22.29 39.92
N ALA A 53 40.24 22.74 41.15
CA ALA A 53 39.35 22.02 42.07
C ALA A 53 37.88 22.08 41.61
N GLU A 54 37.41 23.25 41.17
CA GLU A 54 36.05 23.43 40.61
C GLU A 54 35.84 22.60 39.35
N VAL A 55 36.79 22.57 38.42
CA VAL A 55 36.72 21.72 37.21
C VAL A 55 36.63 20.24 37.59
N LYS A 56 37.42 19.78 38.57
CA LYS A 56 37.36 18.37 39.01
C LYS A 56 36.03 18.01 39.65
N GLU A 57 35.40 18.93 40.37
CA GLU A 57 34.06 18.72 40.93
C GLU A 57 33.02 18.59 39.82
N LYS A 58 33.04 19.50 38.84
CA LYS A 58 32.17 19.46 37.66
C LYS A 58 32.37 18.21 36.80
N VAL A 59 33.61 17.74 36.61
CA VAL A 59 33.91 16.47 35.92
C VAL A 59 33.24 15.29 36.62
N LYS A 60 33.27 15.24 37.96
CA LYS A 60 32.59 14.17 38.72
C LYS A 60 31.08 14.25 38.57
N GLU A 61 30.52 15.46 38.64
CA GLU A 61 29.08 15.70 38.46
C GLU A 61 28.62 15.27 37.06
N LEU A 62 29.33 15.70 36.01
CA LEU A 62 29.02 15.36 34.61
C LEU A 62 29.12 13.86 34.36
N LYS A 63 30.15 13.18 34.88
CA LYS A 63 30.25 11.71 34.80
C LYS A 63 29.05 11.04 35.45
N LEU A 64 28.65 11.49 36.64
CA LEU A 64 27.50 10.92 37.35
C LEU A 64 26.17 11.18 36.61
N LYS A 65 26.00 12.39 36.07
CA LYS A 65 24.83 12.77 35.27
C LYS A 65 24.74 11.94 33.99
N ASN A 66 25.84 11.78 33.26
CA ASN A 66 25.90 10.94 32.07
C ASN A 66 25.54 9.48 32.36
N LEU A 67 26.05 8.91 33.46
CA LEU A 67 25.67 7.55 33.89
C LEU A 67 24.18 7.43 34.22
N ARG A 68 23.60 8.42 34.90
CA ARG A 68 22.16 8.43 35.23
C ARG A 68 21.30 8.58 33.98
N GLU A 69 21.68 9.47 33.07
CA GLU A 69 20.97 9.63 31.79
C GLU A 69 21.05 8.39 30.92
N GLN A 70 22.22 7.74 30.83
CA GLN A 70 22.35 6.47 30.10
C GLN A 70 21.44 5.38 30.67
N LYS A 71 21.37 5.25 32.01
CA LYS A 71 20.45 4.30 32.66
C LYS A 71 19.00 4.62 32.35
N LYS A 72 18.61 5.90 32.43
CA LYS A 72 17.26 6.35 32.13
C LYS A 72 16.88 6.07 30.67
N ARG A 73 17.77 6.39 29.72
CA ARG A 73 17.55 6.09 28.29
C ARG A 73 17.41 4.58 28.05
N ALA A 74 18.23 3.76 28.71
CA ALA A 74 18.13 2.30 28.61
C ALA A 74 16.81 1.75 29.20
N GLU A 75 16.30 2.32 30.28
CA GLU A 75 14.99 1.96 30.83
C GLU A 75 13.84 2.40 29.92
N GLU A 76 13.88 3.62 29.39
CA GLU A 76 12.90 4.12 28.42
C GLU A 76 12.88 3.28 27.14
N GLU A 77 14.04 2.86 26.64
CA GLU A 77 14.15 1.98 25.47
C GLU A 77 13.59 0.57 25.75
N LYS A 78 13.88 0.00 26.93
CA LYS A 78 13.26 -1.26 27.37
C LYS A 78 11.73 -1.15 27.44
N GLU A 79 11.22 -0.05 27.98
CA GLU A 79 9.77 0.17 28.05
C GLU A 79 9.16 0.32 26.65
N ARG A 80 9.80 1.08 25.75
CA ARG A 80 9.38 1.19 24.34
C ARG A 80 9.37 -0.15 23.63
N ASN A 81 10.41 -0.96 23.82
CA ASN A 81 10.49 -2.31 23.23
C ASN A 81 9.39 -3.22 23.78
N LYS A 82 9.10 -3.18 25.09
CA LYS A 82 8.00 -3.94 25.69
C LYS A 82 6.64 -3.53 25.11
N ARG A 83 6.37 -2.22 24.98
CA ARG A 83 5.15 -1.71 24.36
C ARG A 83 5.02 -2.14 22.89
N LEU A 84 6.13 -2.14 22.15
CA LEU A 84 6.16 -2.59 20.76
C LEU A 84 5.84 -4.08 20.64
N GLU A 85 6.37 -4.94 21.52
CA GLU A 85 6.01 -6.36 21.55
C GLU A 85 4.52 -6.58 21.86
N GLU A 86 3.95 -5.84 22.81
CA GLU A 86 2.53 -5.93 23.12
C GLU A 86 1.64 -5.52 21.93
N LEU A 87 2.03 -4.47 21.18
CA LEU A 87 1.34 -4.07 19.97
C LEU A 87 1.41 -5.16 18.88
N LYS A 88 2.60 -5.73 18.64
CA LYS A 88 2.78 -6.84 17.70
C LYS A 88 1.90 -8.04 18.06
N LYS A 89 1.81 -8.41 19.34
CA LYS A 89 0.93 -9.49 19.80
C LYS A 89 -0.55 -9.18 19.56
N LYS A 90 -0.98 -7.94 19.80
CA LYS A 90 -2.37 -7.51 19.55
C LYS A 90 -2.71 -7.48 18.05
N GLU A 91 -1.79 -7.06 17.20
CA GLU A 91 -1.99 -7.11 15.74
C GLU A 91 -2.01 -8.54 15.22
N ALA A 92 -1.09 -9.39 15.67
CA ALA A 92 -1.09 -10.81 15.31
C ALA A 92 -2.43 -11.48 15.67
N GLY A 93 -2.95 -11.25 16.88
CA GLY A 93 -4.26 -11.78 17.29
C GLY A 93 -5.45 -11.24 16.47
N LYS A 94 -5.40 -9.98 16.02
CA LYS A 94 -6.42 -9.45 15.10
C LYS A 94 -6.32 -10.09 13.72
N SER A 95 -5.10 -10.27 13.20
CA SER A 95 -4.86 -10.89 11.90
C SER A 95 -5.29 -12.35 11.86
N SER A 96 -5.10 -13.11 12.95
CA SER A 96 -5.56 -14.50 13.03
C SER A 96 -7.09 -14.59 13.00
N ILE A 97 -7.81 -13.75 13.75
CA ILE A 97 -9.28 -13.72 13.73
C ILE A 97 -9.82 -13.38 12.33
N LEU A 98 -9.17 -12.44 11.63
CA LEU A 98 -9.56 -12.08 10.26
C LEU A 98 -9.26 -13.20 9.27
N MET A 99 -8.14 -13.90 9.43
CA MET A 99 -7.79 -15.07 8.61
C MET A 99 -8.77 -16.22 8.84
N ASP A 100 -9.17 -16.48 10.09
CA ASP A 100 -10.14 -17.52 10.43
C ASP A 100 -11.53 -17.24 9.82
N ASP A 101 -12.02 -16.00 9.88
CA ASP A 101 -13.29 -15.63 9.21
C ASP A 101 -13.18 -15.75 7.69
N LEU A 102 -12.04 -15.37 7.13
CA LEU A 102 -11.79 -15.48 5.69
C LEU A 102 -11.76 -16.94 5.25
N GLU A 103 -11.03 -17.80 5.96
CA GLU A 103 -10.95 -19.24 5.71
C GLU A 103 -12.35 -19.87 5.80
N ARG A 104 -13.11 -19.56 6.85
CA ARG A 104 -14.50 -20.03 6.99
C ARG A 104 -15.38 -19.59 5.81
N LYS A 105 -15.26 -18.34 5.36
CA LYS A 105 -16.03 -17.80 4.23
C LYS A 105 -15.64 -18.47 2.91
N VAL A 106 -14.36 -18.72 2.69
CA VAL A 106 -13.84 -19.45 1.53
C VAL A 106 -14.34 -20.89 1.53
N ASN A 107 -14.23 -21.61 2.65
CA ASN A 107 -14.70 -22.99 2.77
C ASN A 107 -16.20 -23.12 2.53
N ASN A 108 -17.01 -22.19 3.05
CA ASN A 108 -18.46 -22.16 2.78
C ASN A 108 -18.78 -21.93 1.29
N ARG A 109 -18.02 -21.07 0.60
CA ARG A 109 -18.16 -20.85 -0.83
C ARG A 109 -17.74 -22.08 -1.63
N PHE A 110 -16.67 -22.75 -1.21
CA PHE A 110 -16.18 -23.96 -1.83
C PHE A 110 -17.21 -25.10 -1.75
N ALA A 111 -17.77 -25.37 -0.57
CA ALA A 111 -18.83 -26.36 -0.39
C ALA A 111 -20.10 -26.06 -1.23
N ARG A 112 -20.46 -24.77 -1.35
CA ARG A 112 -21.56 -24.33 -2.24
C ARG A 112 -21.25 -24.53 -3.72
N LEU A 113 -20.00 -24.37 -4.14
CA LEU A 113 -19.58 -24.65 -5.51
C LEU A 113 -19.59 -26.13 -5.79
N GLU A 114 -19.06 -26.97 -4.91
CA GLU A 114 -19.06 -28.42 -5.05
C GLU A 114 -20.48 -28.97 -5.19
N SER A 115 -21.41 -28.54 -4.32
CA SER A 115 -22.82 -28.95 -4.42
C SER A 115 -23.48 -28.51 -5.73
N ARG A 116 -23.17 -27.31 -6.24
CA ARG A 116 -23.67 -26.82 -7.54
C ARG A 116 -23.07 -27.61 -8.70
N VAL A 117 -21.77 -27.90 -8.67
CA VAL A 117 -21.08 -28.70 -9.68
C VAL A 117 -21.66 -30.11 -9.70
N SER A 118 -21.81 -30.77 -8.55
CA SER A 118 -22.44 -32.08 -8.46
C SER A 118 -23.87 -32.08 -9.00
N SER A 119 -24.66 -31.03 -8.71
CA SER A 119 -26.01 -30.88 -9.25
C SER A 119 -26.02 -30.69 -10.76
N LEU A 120 -25.08 -29.91 -11.30
CA LEU A 120 -24.90 -29.68 -12.74
C LEU A 120 -24.49 -30.97 -13.46
N GLU A 121 -23.58 -31.76 -12.88
CA GLU A 121 -23.16 -33.05 -13.40
C GLU A 121 -24.34 -34.04 -13.42
N LYS A 122 -25.07 -34.15 -12.30
CA LYS A 122 -26.29 -34.97 -12.22
C LYS A 122 -27.33 -34.56 -13.25
N ASN A 123 -27.56 -33.25 -13.43
CA ASN A 123 -28.52 -32.74 -14.40
C ASN A 123 -28.06 -32.95 -15.85
N LYS A 124 -26.76 -32.80 -16.16
CA LYS A 124 -26.20 -33.16 -17.47
C LYS A 124 -26.38 -34.64 -17.77
N ASN A 125 -26.08 -35.52 -16.81
CA ASN A 125 -26.24 -36.95 -16.99
C ASN A 125 -27.71 -37.36 -17.17
N LYS A 126 -28.64 -36.70 -16.45
CA LYS A 126 -30.08 -36.90 -16.61
C LYS A 126 -30.60 -36.37 -17.96
N ALA A 127 -30.10 -35.22 -18.42
CA ALA A 127 -30.43 -34.67 -19.74
C ALA A 127 -29.87 -35.54 -20.87
N ALA A 128 -28.63 -36.04 -20.75
CA ALA A 128 -28.03 -36.98 -21.69
C ALA A 128 -28.78 -38.32 -21.72
N ALA A 129 -29.20 -38.84 -20.55
CA ALA A 129 -30.02 -40.05 -20.47
C ALA A 129 -31.44 -39.85 -21.05
N ALA A 130 -32.06 -38.68 -20.85
CA ALA A 130 -33.34 -38.34 -21.46
C ALA A 130 -33.24 -38.18 -22.99
N GLN A 131 -32.13 -37.62 -23.49
CA GLN A 131 -31.86 -37.49 -24.91
C GLN A 131 -31.53 -38.85 -25.57
N SER A 132 -30.90 -39.77 -24.85
CA SER A 132 -30.65 -41.15 -25.31
C SER A 132 -31.88 -42.05 -25.26
N LYS A 133 -32.93 -41.72 -24.49
CA LYS A 133 -34.24 -42.41 -24.53
C LYS A 133 -35.20 -41.84 -25.58
N SER A 134 -34.87 -40.71 -26.19
CA SER A 134 -35.67 -40.01 -27.20
C SER A 134 -35.05 -40.14 -28.61
N THR A 135 -34.55 -41.33 -28.94
CA THR A 135 -34.12 -41.70 -30.30
C THR A 135 -34.85 -42.98 -30.70
N ASN A 136 -36.18 -42.91 -30.73
CA ASN A 136 -36.94 -43.69 -31.70
C ASN A 136 -38.06 -42.80 -32.24
N ASN A 137 -37.91 -42.42 -33.51
CA ASN A 137 -38.87 -41.79 -34.39
C ASN A 137 -39.60 -40.52 -33.91
N LYS A 138 -39.06 -39.35 -34.27
CA LYS A 138 -39.83 -38.33 -35.01
C LYS A 138 -38.91 -37.30 -35.67
N VAL A 139 -38.82 -37.37 -36.99
CA VAL A 139 -38.40 -36.23 -37.80
C VAL A 139 -39.41 -35.11 -37.57
N THR A 140 -39.00 -34.04 -36.89
CA THR A 140 -39.69 -32.76 -36.95
C THR A 140 -38.64 -31.69 -37.17
N THR A 141 -38.56 -31.23 -38.41
CA THR A 141 -37.99 -29.95 -38.83
C THR A 141 -38.43 -28.85 -37.87
N SER A 142 -37.55 -28.45 -36.94
CA SER A 142 -37.73 -27.27 -36.13
C SER A 142 -37.55 -26.05 -37.03
N VAL A 143 -38.67 -25.46 -37.44
CA VAL A 143 -38.68 -24.12 -38.01
C VAL A 143 -38.16 -23.18 -36.91
N SER A 144 -36.88 -22.85 -36.98
CA SER A 144 -36.25 -21.83 -36.15
C SER A 144 -37.02 -20.54 -36.35
N LYS A 145 -37.71 -20.08 -35.30
CA LYS A 145 -38.48 -18.84 -35.31
C LYS A 145 -37.53 -17.70 -35.68
N LYS A 146 -37.69 -17.17 -36.89
CA LYS A 146 -36.92 -16.03 -37.40
C LYS A 146 -37.01 -14.90 -36.39
N VAL A 147 -35.86 -14.39 -35.94
CA VAL A 147 -35.79 -13.20 -35.08
C VAL A 147 -36.50 -12.06 -35.80
N SER A 148 -37.28 -11.25 -35.09
CA SER A 148 -37.98 -10.14 -35.74
C SER A 148 -36.98 -9.05 -36.18
N LYS A 149 -37.32 -8.28 -37.23
CA LYS A 149 -36.45 -7.18 -37.70
C LYS A 149 -36.12 -6.17 -36.58
N LYS A 150 -37.06 -5.92 -35.65
CA LYS A 150 -36.88 -5.02 -34.50
C LYS A 150 -35.85 -5.56 -33.50
N GLU A 151 -35.92 -6.84 -33.18
CA GLU A 151 -34.94 -7.48 -32.29
C GLU A 151 -33.55 -7.51 -32.92
N ALA A 152 -33.45 -7.76 -34.23
CA ALA A 152 -32.17 -7.70 -34.94
C ALA A 152 -31.54 -6.31 -34.89
N ILE A 153 -32.33 -5.24 -35.06
CA ILE A 153 -31.88 -3.84 -34.93
C ILE A 153 -31.36 -3.56 -33.52
N ASP A 154 -32.09 -3.94 -32.47
CA ASP A 154 -31.68 -3.74 -31.07
C ASP A 154 -30.37 -4.48 -30.75
N LEU A 155 -30.23 -5.72 -31.22
CA LEU A 155 -28.99 -6.49 -31.01
C LEU A 155 -27.79 -5.86 -31.73
N ILE A 156 -28.01 -5.19 -32.87
CA ILE A 156 -26.97 -4.44 -33.59
C ILE A 156 -26.59 -3.17 -32.82
N LEU A 157 -27.56 -2.39 -32.36
CA LEU A 157 -27.32 -1.17 -31.56
C LEU A 157 -26.58 -1.50 -30.26
N ARG A 158 -26.82 -2.69 -29.69
CA ARG A 158 -26.11 -3.21 -28.50
C ARG A 158 -24.73 -3.81 -28.81
N GLY A 159 -24.30 -3.83 -30.08
CA GLY A 159 -23.00 -4.36 -30.49
C GLY A 159 -22.89 -5.90 -30.48
N LYS A 160 -23.99 -6.64 -30.24
CA LYS A 160 -23.96 -8.11 -30.12
C LYS A 160 -23.75 -8.84 -31.44
N LEU A 161 -24.05 -8.18 -32.56
CA LEU A 161 -23.85 -8.74 -33.90
C LEU A 161 -22.49 -8.38 -34.53
N GLY A 162 -21.63 -7.62 -33.84
CA GLY A 162 -20.34 -7.17 -34.40
C GLY A 162 -20.48 -6.15 -35.54
N ASP A 163 -19.37 -5.91 -36.25
CA ASP A 163 -19.26 -4.83 -37.24
C ASP A 163 -19.00 -5.36 -38.67
N GLY A 164 -19.39 -4.53 -39.65
CA GLY A 164 -19.15 -4.78 -41.08
C GLY A 164 -19.60 -6.17 -41.57
N PRO A 165 -18.69 -7.02 -42.07
CA PRO A 165 -19.03 -8.30 -42.68
C PRO A 165 -19.55 -9.35 -41.68
N GLU A 166 -19.05 -9.35 -40.44
CA GLU A 166 -19.49 -10.31 -39.41
C GLU A 166 -20.97 -10.16 -39.05
N ARG A 167 -21.45 -8.90 -39.06
CA ARG A 167 -22.85 -8.56 -38.81
C ARG A 167 -23.76 -9.17 -39.88
N ILE A 168 -23.34 -9.11 -41.14
CA ILE A 168 -24.08 -9.64 -42.28
C ILE A 168 -24.17 -11.16 -42.18
N GLU A 169 -23.06 -11.82 -41.88
CA GLU A 169 -23.02 -13.28 -41.74
C GLU A 169 -23.90 -13.78 -40.58
N LYS A 170 -23.87 -13.09 -39.44
CA LYS A 170 -24.72 -13.42 -38.29
C LYS A 170 -26.20 -13.20 -38.59
N LEU A 171 -26.58 -12.15 -39.31
CA LEU A 171 -27.97 -11.95 -39.74
C LEU A 171 -28.42 -13.04 -40.74
N LYS A 172 -27.56 -13.46 -41.66
CA LYS A 172 -27.86 -14.59 -42.57
C LYS A 172 -28.06 -15.89 -41.80
N LYS A 173 -27.22 -16.18 -40.80
CA LYS A 173 -27.36 -17.33 -39.89
C LYS A 173 -28.67 -17.29 -39.08
N LEU A 174 -29.19 -16.10 -38.80
CA LEU A 174 -30.49 -15.89 -38.14
C LEU A 174 -31.69 -16.00 -39.11
N GLY A 175 -31.44 -16.29 -40.39
CA GLY A 175 -32.48 -16.52 -41.40
C GLY A 175 -32.97 -15.26 -42.12
N PHE A 176 -32.20 -14.17 -42.09
CA PHE A 176 -32.50 -12.97 -42.88
C PHE A 176 -31.94 -13.07 -44.30
N THR A 177 -32.74 -12.62 -45.27
CA THR A 177 -32.31 -12.48 -46.67
C THR A 177 -31.45 -11.22 -46.86
N ASP A 178 -30.67 -11.15 -47.94
CA ASP A 178 -29.83 -9.99 -48.24
C ASP A 178 -30.62 -8.67 -48.30
N SER A 179 -31.86 -8.71 -48.79
CA SER A 179 -32.75 -7.55 -48.83
C SER A 179 -33.16 -7.07 -47.44
N GLU A 180 -33.46 -8.01 -46.53
CA GLU A 180 -33.84 -7.68 -45.15
C GLU A 180 -32.65 -7.18 -44.33
N VAL A 181 -31.45 -7.72 -44.58
CA VAL A 181 -30.21 -7.22 -43.97
C VAL A 181 -29.97 -5.76 -44.34
N LYS A 182 -30.14 -5.40 -45.62
CA LYS A 182 -30.04 -4.00 -46.07
C LYS A 182 -31.08 -3.10 -45.41
N GLU A 183 -32.30 -3.58 -45.24
CA GLU A 183 -33.37 -2.82 -44.56
C GLU A 183 -33.06 -2.60 -43.07
N ILE A 184 -32.58 -3.64 -42.38
CA ILE A 184 -32.13 -3.57 -40.98
C ILE A 184 -30.98 -2.56 -40.85
N GLN A 185 -29.99 -2.61 -41.74
CA GLN A 185 -28.87 -1.66 -41.73
C GLN A 185 -29.34 -0.22 -41.95
N LYS A 186 -30.22 0.04 -42.94
CA LYS A 186 -30.80 1.37 -43.18
C LYS A 186 -31.53 1.91 -41.95
N ASN A 187 -32.32 1.06 -41.27
CA ASN A 187 -33.03 1.43 -40.06
C ASN A 187 -32.08 1.72 -38.89
N VAL A 188 -31.03 0.92 -38.70
CA VAL A 188 -29.98 1.18 -37.71
C VAL A 188 -29.32 2.54 -37.96
N THR A 189 -28.92 2.84 -39.20
CA THR A 189 -28.33 4.14 -39.56
C THR A 189 -29.30 5.29 -39.29
N LYS A 190 -30.59 5.14 -39.63
CA LYS A 190 -31.61 6.15 -39.36
C LYS A 190 -31.74 6.44 -37.85
N ILE A 191 -31.77 5.41 -37.01
CA ILE A 191 -31.86 5.55 -35.55
C ILE A 191 -30.61 6.25 -34.99
N ILE A 192 -29.42 5.89 -35.47
CA ILE A 192 -28.17 6.52 -35.05
C ILE A 192 -28.18 8.02 -35.40
N ASN A 193 -28.56 8.37 -36.63
CA ASN A 193 -28.62 9.75 -37.08
C ASN A 193 -29.68 10.57 -36.30
N GLU A 194 -30.87 10.01 -36.08
CA GLU A 194 -31.92 10.66 -35.28
C GLU A 194 -31.52 10.87 -33.81
N ASN A 195 -30.74 9.96 -33.23
CA ASN A 195 -30.24 10.10 -31.86
C ASN A 195 -29.09 11.12 -31.78
N GLN A 196 -28.21 11.22 -32.78
CA GLN A 196 -27.17 12.24 -32.84
C GLN A 196 -27.77 13.66 -32.90
N ILE A 197 -28.82 13.85 -33.70
CA ILE A 197 -29.54 15.14 -33.78
C ILE A 197 -30.12 15.55 -32.42
N LYS A 198 -30.54 14.61 -31.57
CA LYS A 198 -31.08 14.90 -30.23
C LYS A 198 -30.00 15.22 -29.19
N THR A 199 -28.79 14.69 -29.34
CA THR A 199 -27.67 15.02 -28.44
C THR A 199 -27.03 16.35 -28.76
N ASP A 200 -27.11 16.81 -30.02
CA ASP A 200 -26.53 18.08 -30.46
C ASP A 200 -27.47 19.29 -30.27
N LEU A 201 -28.75 19.07 -30.00
CA LEU A 201 -29.76 20.12 -29.74
C LEU A 201 -30.04 20.39 -28.25
N ASN A 202 -29.35 19.70 -27.33
CA ASN A 202 -29.56 19.80 -25.87
C ASN A 202 -28.40 20.50 -25.17
#